data_AF-A0A660Q2W4-F1
#
_entry.id   AF-A0A660Q2W4-F1
#
_cell.length_a   1.000
_cell.length_b   1.000
_cell.length_c   1.000
_cell.angle_alpha   90.00
_cell.angle_beta   90.00
_cell.angle_gamma   90.00
#
_symmetry.space_group_name_H-M   'P 1'
#
loop_
_entity.id
_entity.type
_entity.pdbx_description
1 polymer ?
#
loop_
_entity_poly.entity_id
_entity_poly.type
_entity_poly.pdbx_seq_one_letter_code
_entity_poly.pdbx_strand_id
1 'polypeptide(L)'
;MKSYPLPRNNGRRWKLTGTGLVVLGLIMVTALGVGHAAAEMDDEAAALRTEAYQSLIDGDRAASAGRTQEAIAAYSKARELYQTIQKKFPAVDPPVISYRIRYLNDRIIALSREEPAVEAVERERQAEAVSPESAEGAGSTPVQVRAVRPSDVVPAGR
;
A
#
# COMPACT_ATOMS: atom_id res chain seq x y z
N MET A 1 -15.73 -4.01 59.70
CA MET A 1 -16.60 -4.87 58.88
C MET A 1 -17.95 -4.18 58.72
N LYS A 2 -18.31 -3.74 57.51
CA LYS A 2 -19.59 -3.05 57.24
C LYS A 2 -20.56 -4.08 56.64
N SER A 3 -21.53 -4.50 57.45
CA SER A 3 -22.61 -5.41 57.04
C SER A 3 -23.70 -4.61 56.32
N TYR A 4 -23.95 -4.94 55.05
CA TYR A 4 -25.08 -4.41 54.30
C TYR A 4 -26.27 -5.37 54.41
N PRO A 5 -27.46 -4.92 54.86
CA PRO A 5 -28.64 -5.76 54.86
C PRO A 5 -29.19 -5.93 53.43
N LEU A 6 -29.49 -7.17 53.04
CA LEU A 6 -30.15 -7.51 51.78
C LEU A 6 -31.63 -7.06 51.79
N PRO A 7 -32.16 -6.50 50.70
CA PRO A 7 -33.58 -6.17 50.61
C PRO A 7 -34.46 -7.43 50.49
N ARG A 8 -35.55 -7.42 51.26
CA ARG A 8 -36.61 -8.44 51.26
C ARG A 8 -37.27 -8.54 49.88
N ASN A 9 -37.23 -9.74 49.32
CA ASN A 9 -37.91 -10.14 48.10
C ASN A 9 -39.43 -10.16 48.32
N ASN A 10 -40.14 -9.15 47.82
CA ASN A 10 -41.59 -9.10 47.81
C ASN A 10 -42.13 -9.94 46.65
N GLY A 11 -42.69 -11.10 47.00
CA GLY A 11 -43.32 -12.06 46.10
C GLY A 11 -44.36 -11.41 45.19
N ARG A 12 -43.96 -11.13 43.95
CA ARG A 12 -44.86 -10.76 42.87
C ARG A 12 -45.55 -12.02 42.38
N ARG A 13 -46.75 -12.26 42.90
CA ARG A 13 -47.69 -13.28 42.41
C ARG A 13 -48.27 -12.82 41.07
N TRP A 14 -47.73 -13.30 39.95
CA TRP A 14 -48.30 -13.05 38.63
C TRP A 14 -49.47 -14.00 38.43
N LYS A 15 -50.68 -13.46 38.39
CA LYS A 15 -51.86 -14.20 37.96
C LYS A 15 -51.86 -14.23 36.43
N LEU A 16 -51.46 -15.37 35.86
CA LEU A 16 -51.63 -15.64 34.42
C LEU A 16 -53.12 -15.82 34.13
N THR A 17 -53.79 -14.75 33.68
CA THR A 17 -55.06 -14.86 32.97
C THR A 17 -54.77 -15.22 31.52
N GLY A 18 -55.33 -16.35 31.05
CA GLY A 18 -55.03 -17.07 29.81
C GLY A 18 -55.39 -16.38 28.49
N THR A 19 -55.17 -15.07 28.37
CA THR A 19 -55.47 -14.28 27.17
C THR A 19 -54.24 -13.50 26.67
N GLY A 20 -53.03 -13.95 27.01
CA GLY A 20 -51.76 -13.37 26.56
C GLY A 20 -50.93 -14.25 25.62
N LEU A 21 -51.37 -15.50 25.37
CA LEU A 21 -50.56 -16.48 24.63
C LEU A 21 -50.64 -16.37 23.11
N VAL A 22 -51.62 -15.64 22.55
CA VAL A 22 -51.74 -15.49 21.09
C VAL A 22 -50.85 -14.36 20.56
N VAL A 23 -50.57 -13.31 21.35
CA VAL A 23 -49.73 -12.19 20.89
C VAL A 23 -48.23 -12.51 21.00
N LEU A 24 -47.83 -13.37 21.93
CA LEU A 24 -46.41 -13.76 22.08
C LEU A 24 -45.94 -14.76 21.02
N GLY A 25 -46.86 -15.48 20.35
CA GLY A 25 -46.54 -16.39 19.26
C GLY A 25 -46.23 -15.70 17.92
N LEU A 26 -46.72 -14.47 17.71
CA LEU A 26 -46.58 -13.77 16.43
C LEU A 26 -45.25 -12.99 16.28
N ILE A 27 -44.48 -12.81 17.36
CA ILE A 27 -43.16 -12.17 17.31
C ILE A 27 -42.05 -13.19 17.01
N MET A 28 -42.30 -14.49 17.15
CA MET A 28 -41.26 -15.52 16.98
C MET A 28 -41.08 -16.03 15.54
N VAL A 29 -41.95 -15.66 14.60
CA VAL A 29 -41.95 -16.22 13.23
C VAL A 29 -41.31 -15.28 12.18
N THR A 30 -41.01 -14.02 12.53
CA THR A 30 -40.31 -13.08 11.64
C THR A 30 -38.78 -13.03 11.84
N ALA A 31 -38.21 -13.87 12.71
CA ALA A 31 -36.77 -13.87 13.00
C ALA A 31 -35.92 -14.70 12.02
N LEU A 32 -36.51 -15.55 11.18
CA LEU A 32 -35.76 -16.48 10.32
C LEU A 32 -35.31 -15.89 8.98
N GLY A 33 -35.79 -14.70 8.58
CA GLY A 33 -35.39 -14.05 7.32
C GLY A 33 -34.24 -13.04 7.43
N VAL A 34 -34.03 -12.44 8.60
CA VAL A 34 -33.05 -11.36 8.79
C VAL A 34 -31.65 -11.89 9.14
N GLY A 35 -31.56 -13.07 9.76
CA GLY A 35 -30.28 -13.66 10.15
C GLY A 35 -29.39 -14.09 8.98
N HIS A 36 -29.97 -14.50 7.84
CA HIS A 36 -29.18 -14.94 6.68
C HIS A 36 -28.53 -13.75 5.95
N ALA A 37 -29.27 -12.66 5.76
CA ALA A 37 -28.75 -11.45 5.11
C ALA A 37 -27.64 -10.77 5.93
N ALA A 38 -27.73 -10.78 7.27
CA ALA A 38 -26.67 -10.24 8.13
C ALA A 38 -25.39 -11.11 8.09
N ALA A 39 -25.55 -12.44 8.08
CA ALA A 39 -24.42 -13.37 7.99
C ALA A 39 -23.68 -13.26 6.65
N GLU A 40 -24.41 -13.16 5.54
CA GLU A 40 -23.82 -13.00 4.21
C GLU A 40 -23.01 -11.70 4.07
N MET A 41 -23.48 -10.59 4.66
CA MET A 41 -22.76 -9.32 4.66
C MET A 41 -21.46 -9.38 5.47
N ASP A 42 -21.48 -10.07 6.61
CA ASP A 42 -20.29 -10.26 7.44
C ASP A 42 -19.26 -11.17 6.74
N ASP A 43 -19.72 -12.21 6.01
CA ASP A 43 -18.87 -13.10 5.23
C ASP A 43 -18.19 -12.38 4.05
N GLU A 44 -18.90 -11.51 3.30
CA GLU A 44 -18.29 -10.69 2.24
C GLU A 44 -17.23 -9.74 2.83
N ALA A 45 -17.55 -9.07 3.94
CA ALA A 45 -16.60 -8.19 4.61
C ALA A 45 -15.35 -8.95 5.10
N ALA A 46 -15.51 -10.18 5.59
CA ALA A 46 -14.41 -11.04 6.01
C ALA A 46 -13.53 -11.49 4.84
N ALA A 47 -14.13 -11.86 3.70
CA ALA A 47 -13.41 -12.23 2.49
C ALA A 47 -12.55 -11.06 1.97
N LEU A 48 -13.15 -9.87 1.85
CA LEU A 48 -12.42 -8.66 1.45
C LEU A 48 -11.28 -8.32 2.40
N ARG A 49 -11.50 -8.49 3.72
CA ARG A 49 -10.47 -8.22 4.73
C ARG A 49 -9.29 -9.20 4.61
N THR A 50 -9.58 -10.46 4.29
CA THR A 50 -8.57 -11.48 4.08
C THR A 50 -7.71 -11.15 2.87
N GLU A 51 -8.32 -10.79 1.74
CA GLU A 51 -7.60 -10.38 0.53
C GLU A 51 -6.78 -9.09 0.76
N ALA A 52 -7.35 -8.12 1.49
CA ALA A 52 -6.66 -6.89 1.83
C ALA A 52 -5.43 -7.15 2.71
N TYR A 53 -5.54 -8.07 3.66
CA TYR A 53 -4.43 -8.47 4.51
C TYR A 53 -3.34 -9.20 3.72
N GLN A 54 -3.71 -10.13 2.83
CA GLN A 54 -2.74 -10.81 1.96
C GLN A 54 -1.97 -9.82 1.09
N SER A 55 -2.68 -8.89 0.44
CA SER A 55 -2.06 -7.84 -0.39
C SER A 55 -1.13 -6.94 0.42
N LEU A 56 -1.47 -6.65 1.69
CA LEU A 56 -0.59 -5.90 2.59
C LEU A 56 0.71 -6.68 2.87
N ILE A 57 0.61 -7.96 3.21
CA ILE A 57 1.77 -8.80 3.50
C ILE A 57 2.67 -8.96 2.27
N ASP A 58 2.08 -9.09 1.07
CA ASP A 58 2.86 -9.13 -0.18
C ASP A 58 3.59 -7.81 -0.43
N GLY A 59 2.96 -6.68 -0.10
CA GLY A 59 3.61 -5.37 -0.12
C GLY A 59 4.79 -5.27 0.85
N ASP A 60 4.64 -5.77 2.08
CA ASP A 60 5.72 -5.80 3.07
C ASP A 60 6.90 -6.68 2.62
N ARG A 61 6.62 -7.85 2.03
CA ARG A 61 7.65 -8.73 1.46
C ARG A 61 8.35 -8.07 0.27
N ALA A 62 7.62 -7.42 -0.62
CA ALA A 62 8.19 -6.71 -1.76
C ALA A 62 9.07 -5.54 -1.32
N ALA A 63 8.59 -4.72 -0.37
CA ALA A 63 9.36 -3.60 0.19
C ALA A 63 10.65 -4.08 0.87
N SER A 64 10.57 -5.15 1.66
CA SER A 64 11.74 -5.73 2.33
C SER A 64 12.76 -6.30 1.34
N ALA A 65 12.32 -6.69 0.14
CA ALA A 65 13.16 -7.18 -0.95
C ALA A 65 13.65 -6.06 -1.89
N GLY A 66 13.37 -4.78 -1.59
CA GLY A 66 13.73 -3.64 -2.45
C GLY A 66 12.93 -3.54 -3.76
N ARG A 67 11.85 -4.30 -3.90
CA ARG A 67 10.98 -4.28 -5.09
C ARG A 67 9.92 -3.20 -4.95
N THR A 68 10.35 -1.94 -5.04
CA THR A 68 9.53 -0.76 -4.67
C THR A 68 8.21 -0.66 -5.45
N GLN A 69 8.22 -0.88 -6.76
CA GLN A 69 7.02 -0.80 -7.59
C GLN A 69 5.99 -1.89 -7.24
N GLU A 70 6.45 -3.12 -7.00
CA GLU A 70 5.58 -4.23 -6.59
C GLU A 70 4.97 -3.96 -5.20
N ALA A 71 5.76 -3.39 -4.29
CA ALA A 71 5.27 -2.99 -2.97
C ALA A 71 4.18 -1.93 -3.05
N ILE A 72 4.40 -0.88 -3.87
CA ILE A 72 3.40 0.18 -4.09
C ILE A 72 2.12 -0.39 -4.70
N ALA A 73 2.23 -1.30 -5.67
CA ALA A 73 1.06 -1.94 -6.29
C ALA A 73 0.27 -2.77 -5.27
N ALA A 74 0.94 -3.59 -4.47
CA ALA A 74 0.30 -4.43 -3.46
C ALA A 74 -0.36 -3.61 -2.33
N TYR A 75 0.31 -2.55 -1.84
CA TYR A 75 -0.28 -1.63 -0.87
C TYR A 75 -1.47 -0.85 -1.44
N SER A 76 -1.42 -0.47 -2.71
CA SER A 76 -2.53 0.22 -3.38
C SER A 76 -3.76 -0.69 -3.47
N LYS A 77 -3.57 -1.96 -3.86
CA LYS A 77 -4.64 -2.96 -3.87
C LYS A 77 -5.24 -3.16 -2.46
N ALA A 78 -4.40 -3.33 -1.44
CA ALA A 78 -4.88 -3.47 -0.06
C ALA A 78 -5.72 -2.24 0.38
N ARG A 79 -5.28 -1.04 0.00
CA ARG A 79 -5.97 0.21 0.35
C ARG A 79 -7.36 0.28 -0.29
N GLU A 80 -7.47 -0.07 -1.56
CA GLU A 80 -8.74 -0.10 -2.30
C GLU A 80 -9.73 -1.09 -1.69
N LEU A 81 -9.25 -2.26 -1.26
CA LEU A 81 -10.08 -3.25 -0.57
C LEU A 81 -10.57 -2.72 0.79
N TYR A 82 -9.69 -2.12 1.60
CA TYR A 82 -10.12 -1.49 2.86
C TYR A 82 -11.08 -0.31 2.66
N GLN A 83 -10.90 0.49 1.61
CA GLN A 83 -11.85 1.55 1.24
C GLN A 83 -13.20 0.98 0.79
N THR A 84 -13.20 -0.16 0.10
CA THR A 84 -14.42 -0.88 -0.28
C THR A 84 -15.15 -1.36 0.97
N ILE A 85 -14.43 -1.94 1.93
CA ILE A 85 -15.01 -2.35 3.23
C ILE A 85 -15.62 -1.14 3.95
N GLN A 86 -14.89 -0.02 4.02
CA GLN A 86 -15.39 1.19 4.68
C GLN A 86 -16.69 1.73 4.07
N LYS A 87 -16.85 1.63 2.74
CA LYS A 87 -18.04 2.12 2.03
C LYS A 87 -19.22 1.15 2.10
N LYS A 88 -18.98 -0.14 1.87
CA LYS A 88 -20.02 -1.17 1.83
C LYS A 88 -20.45 -1.63 3.22
N PHE A 89 -19.52 -1.69 4.15
CA PHE A 89 -19.70 -2.23 5.49
C PHE A 89 -19.26 -1.23 6.58
N PRO A 90 -19.90 -0.05 6.65
CA PRO A 90 -19.46 1.03 7.55
C PRO A 90 -19.59 0.69 9.04
N ALA A 91 -20.29 -0.38 9.41
CA ALA A 91 -20.39 -0.88 10.78
C ALA A 91 -19.22 -1.79 11.19
N VAL A 92 -18.46 -2.31 10.22
CA VAL A 92 -17.41 -3.32 10.46
C VAL A 92 -16.10 -2.63 10.87
N ASP A 93 -15.74 -2.81 12.15
CA ASP A 93 -14.52 -2.30 12.80
C ASP A 93 -13.96 -0.97 12.26
N PRO A 94 -14.74 0.13 12.24
CA PRO A 94 -14.35 1.37 11.58
C PRO A 94 -12.98 1.94 12.02
N PRO A 95 -12.58 1.85 13.31
CA PRO A 95 -11.26 2.29 13.75
C PRO A 95 -10.12 1.50 13.10
N VAL A 96 -10.29 0.18 12.96
CA VAL A 96 -9.26 -0.71 12.39
C VAL A 96 -9.10 -0.44 10.90
N ILE A 97 -10.23 -0.31 10.19
CA ILE A 97 -10.23 -0.02 8.74
C ILE A 97 -9.58 1.33 8.46
N SER A 98 -9.93 2.36 9.23
CA SER A 98 -9.34 3.70 9.10
C SER A 98 -7.84 3.70 9.38
N TYR A 99 -7.41 2.98 10.42
CA TYR A 99 -6.00 2.81 10.73
C TYR A 99 -5.23 2.15 9.59
N ARG A 100 -5.76 1.06 9.01
CA ARG A 100 -5.13 0.35 7.89
C ARG A 100 -5.01 1.23 6.65
N ILE A 101 -6.05 1.99 6.31
CA ILE A 101 -6.01 2.92 5.17
C ILE A 101 -4.92 3.98 5.38
N ARG A 102 -4.84 4.59 6.57
CA ARG A 102 -3.80 5.58 6.88
C ARG A 102 -2.40 4.97 6.78
N TYR A 103 -2.19 3.83 7.41
CA TYR A 103 -0.92 3.09 7.33
C TYR A 103 -0.48 2.86 5.87
N LEU A 104 -1.40 2.38 5.02
CA LEU A 104 -1.09 2.11 3.60
C LEU A 104 -0.76 3.39 2.83
N ASN A 105 -1.47 4.48 3.08
CA ASN A 105 -1.14 5.78 2.48
C ASN A 105 0.26 6.24 2.86
N ASP A 106 0.63 6.13 4.14
CA ASP A 106 1.94 6.54 4.63
C ASP A 106 3.06 5.70 3.98
N ARG A 107 2.85 4.38 3.84
CA ARG A 107 3.80 3.47 3.17
C ARG A 107 3.98 3.78 1.69
N ILE A 108 2.88 4.03 0.96
CA ILE A 108 2.93 4.39 -0.45
C ILE A 108 3.70 5.70 -0.63
N ILE A 109 3.39 6.73 0.17
CA ILE A 109 4.08 8.03 0.10
C ILE A 109 5.58 7.89 0.39
N ALA A 110 5.96 7.09 1.38
CA ALA A 110 7.36 6.86 1.72
C ALA A 110 8.11 6.21 0.54
N LEU A 111 7.57 5.12 0.00
CA LEU A 111 8.19 4.39 -1.11
C LEU A 111 8.26 5.20 -2.42
N SER A 112 7.21 5.98 -2.74
CA SER A 112 7.21 6.84 -3.93
C SER A 112 8.24 7.97 -3.88
N ARG A 113 8.70 8.36 -2.68
CA ARG A 113 9.78 9.35 -2.51
C ARG A 113 11.17 8.73 -2.67
N GLU A 114 11.30 7.43 -2.40
CA GLU A 114 12.56 6.70 -2.50
C GLU A 114 12.89 6.29 -3.95
N GLU A 115 11.89 5.94 -4.76
CA GLU A 115 12.03 5.61 -6.21
C GLU A 115 12.95 6.58 -6.99
N PRO A 116 12.70 7.91 -7.03
CA PRO A 116 13.54 8.80 -7.83
C PRO A 116 14.97 8.90 -7.30
N ALA A 117 15.19 8.64 -6.01
CA ALA A 117 16.53 8.67 -5.41
C ALA A 117 17.33 7.41 -5.78
N VAL A 118 16.71 6.22 -5.76
CA VAL A 118 17.40 4.98 -6.17
C VAL A 118 17.68 4.94 -7.67
N GLU A 119 16.75 5.41 -8.51
CA GLU A 119 17.00 5.49 -9.95
C GLU A 119 18.12 6.47 -10.30
N ALA A 120 18.25 7.59 -9.59
CA ALA A 120 19.33 8.55 -9.81
C ALA A 120 20.70 7.94 -9.49
N VAL A 121 20.82 7.26 -8.35
CA VAL A 121 22.06 6.59 -7.93
C VAL A 121 22.44 5.46 -8.88
N GLU A 122 21.48 4.65 -9.33
CA GLU A 122 21.76 3.57 -10.29
C GLU A 122 22.18 4.11 -11.67
N ARG A 123 21.58 5.20 -12.14
CA ARG A 123 22.01 5.88 -13.37
C ARG A 123 23.42 6.45 -13.24
N GLU A 124 23.75 7.07 -12.11
CA GLU A 124 25.09 7.60 -11.84
C GLU A 124 26.13 6.47 -11.76
N ARG A 125 25.80 5.38 -11.07
CA ARG A 125 26.65 4.18 -11.00
C ARG A 125 26.87 3.53 -12.37
N GLN A 126 25.83 3.48 -13.21
CA GLN A 126 25.96 2.98 -14.58
C GLN A 126 26.76 3.93 -15.48
N ALA A 127 26.66 5.26 -15.27
CA ALA A 127 27.49 6.22 -15.98
C ALA A 127 28.98 6.12 -15.58
N GLU A 128 29.26 5.97 -14.28
CA GLU A 128 30.61 5.74 -13.72
C GLU A 128 31.20 4.40 -14.19
N ALA A 129 30.39 3.33 -14.23
CA ALA A 129 30.84 2.03 -14.75
C ALA A 129 31.16 2.04 -16.25
N VAL A 130 30.72 3.07 -16.98
CA VAL A 130 30.89 3.19 -18.44
C VAL A 130 32.00 4.22 -18.82
N SER A 131 32.65 4.89 -17.86
CA SER A 131 33.77 5.82 -18.14
C SER A 131 34.70 6.01 -16.94
N PRO A 132 36.07 5.98 -17.04
CA PRO A 132 36.94 5.98 -18.23
C PRO A 132 38.19 5.04 -18.15
N GLU A 133 38.31 4.02 -19.02
CA GLU A 133 39.58 3.29 -19.26
C GLU A 133 40.00 3.31 -20.76
N SER A 134 39.48 4.25 -21.57
CA SER A 134 39.86 4.36 -23.00
C SER A 134 40.39 5.73 -23.41
N ALA A 135 40.84 6.55 -22.46
CA ALA A 135 41.40 7.88 -22.73
C ALA A 135 42.87 8.06 -22.30
N GLU A 136 43.63 6.99 -22.05
CA GLU A 136 45.08 7.05 -21.91
C GLU A 136 45.74 6.18 -22.98
N GLY A 137 46.19 6.81 -24.08
CA GLY A 137 46.95 6.08 -25.09
C GLY A 137 47.01 6.69 -26.48
N ALA A 138 47.11 8.01 -26.63
CA ALA A 138 47.62 8.59 -27.87
C ALA A 138 48.21 9.97 -27.60
N GLY A 139 49.42 9.95 -27.02
CA GLY A 139 50.31 11.09 -27.08
C GLY A 139 50.74 11.39 -28.53
N SER A 140 51.16 12.63 -28.71
CA SER A 140 51.95 13.15 -29.82
C SER A 140 51.24 13.39 -31.15
N THR A 141 50.71 14.60 -31.27
CA THR A 141 50.79 15.38 -32.50
C THR A 141 52.23 15.42 -33.04
N PRO A 142 52.39 15.45 -34.37
CA PRO A 142 53.23 16.49 -34.91
C PRO A 142 52.45 17.38 -35.88
N VAL A 143 52.56 18.66 -35.57
CA VAL A 143 52.37 19.85 -36.40
C VAL A 143 52.60 19.56 -37.90
N GLN A 144 51.55 19.64 -38.71
CA GLN A 144 51.69 19.79 -40.16
C GLN A 144 51.98 21.25 -40.50
N VAL A 145 53.26 21.58 -40.69
CA VAL A 145 53.68 22.82 -41.33
C VAL A 145 53.30 22.75 -42.81
N ARG A 146 52.27 23.51 -43.17
CA ARG A 146 51.81 23.69 -44.55
C ARG A 146 52.91 24.36 -45.36
N ALA A 147 53.62 23.57 -46.17
CA ALA A 147 54.60 24.06 -47.13
C ALA A 147 53.88 24.90 -48.21
N VAL A 148 54.06 26.22 -48.15
CA VAL A 148 53.83 27.13 -49.27
C VAL A 148 54.95 26.87 -50.27
N ARG A 149 54.62 26.54 -51.52
CA ARG A 149 55.57 26.49 -52.64
C ARG A 149 55.63 27.87 -53.29
N PRO A 150 56.74 28.62 -53.24
CA PRO A 150 57.05 29.64 -54.21
C PRO A 150 57.88 29.03 -55.35
N SER A 151 57.37 29.15 -56.56
CA SER A 151 58.03 28.76 -57.80
C SER A 151 59.35 29.50 -58.00
N ASP A 152 60.40 28.72 -58.26
CA ASP A 152 61.59 28.97 -59.07
C ASP A 152 61.86 30.43 -59.48
N VAL A 153 62.74 31.10 -58.72
CA VAL A 153 63.60 32.16 -59.26
C VAL A 153 64.99 31.54 -59.46
N VAL A 154 65.36 31.35 -60.71
CA VAL A 154 66.69 30.91 -61.14
C VAL A 154 67.72 32.03 -60.90
N PRO A 155 68.95 31.71 -60.42
CA PRO A 155 69.98 32.70 -60.12
C PRO A 155 71.03 32.84 -61.22
N ALA A 156 71.56 34.06 -61.38
CA ALA A 156 72.92 34.38 -61.82
C ALA A 156 73.05 35.91 -61.64
N GLY A 157 74.05 36.52 -61.01
CA GLY A 157 75.45 36.17 -60.92
C GLY A 157 76.26 37.21 -61.70
N ARG A 158 76.76 38.23 -60.98
CA ARG A 158 77.57 39.41 -61.39
C ARG A 158 76.86 40.59 -62.02
#